data_AF-A0A7K0XGT8-F1
#
_entry.id   AF-A0A7K0XGT8-F1
#
_cell.length_a   1.000
_cell.length_b   1.000
_cell.length_c   1.000
_cell.angle_alpha   90.00
_cell.angle_beta   90.00
_cell.angle_gamma   90.00
#
_symmetry.space_group_name_H-M   'P 1'
#
loop_
_entity.id
_entity.type
_entity.pdbx_description
1 polymer ?
#
loop_
_entity_poly.entity_id
_entity_poly.type
_entity_poly.pdbx_seq_one_letter_code
_entity_poly.pdbx_strand_id
1 'polypeptide(L)' 'MSGSSTPTEWRWIARFAEQFRLNGLGPGDECVVLSESSSRPELVATAILAAESLGAKPFEVVMRTPASS' A
#
# COMPACT_ATOMS: atom_id res chain seq x y z
N MET A 1 -22.15 -1.85 6.25
CA MET A 1 -21.32 -2.66 5.33
C MET A 1 -20.02 -2.97 6.08
N SER A 2 -19.94 -4.13 6.73
CA SER A 2 -18.71 -4.54 7.42
C SER A 2 -17.74 -5.09 6.38
N GLY A 3 -16.83 -4.24 5.91
CA GLY A 3 -15.68 -4.69 5.11
C GLY A 3 -14.77 -5.49 6.03
N SER A 4 -14.80 -6.82 5.89
CA SER A 4 -13.81 -7.68 6.53
C SER A 4 -12.46 -7.38 5.86
N SER A 5 -11.61 -6.60 6.52
CA SER A 5 -10.21 -6.48 6.12
C SER A 5 -9.56 -7.83 6.41
N THR A 6 -9.26 -8.58 5.36
CA THR A 6 -8.43 -9.79 5.52
C THR A 6 -7.08 -9.33 6.07
N PRO A 7 -6.60 -9.88 7.21
CA PRO A 7 -5.30 -9.51 7.76
C PRO A 7 -4.20 -9.73 6.73
N THR A 8 -3.33 -8.73 6.54
CA THR A 8 -2.15 -8.88 5.70
C THR A 8 -1.12 -9.75 6.41
N GLU A 9 -0.61 -10.78 5.74
CA GLU A 9 0.45 -11.60 6.31
C GLU A 9 1.82 -10.92 6.21
N TRP A 10 2.64 -11.06 7.26
CA TRP A 10 3.94 -10.41 7.38
C TRP A 10 4.85 -10.64 6.16
N ARG A 11 4.80 -11.85 5.57
CA ARG A 11 5.62 -12.21 4.41
C ARG A 11 5.37 -11.31 3.22
N TRP A 12 4.15 -10.81 3.04
CA TRP A 12 3.81 -9.93 1.92
C TRP A 12 4.28 -8.50 2.17
N ILE A 13 4.16 -8.04 3.42
CA ILE A 13 4.72 -6.75 3.86
C ILE A 13 6.22 -6.72 3.60
N ALA A 14 6.95 -7.77 3.98
CA ALA A 14 8.40 -7.86 3.78
C ALA A 14 8.79 -7.81 2.29
N ARG A 15 8.01 -8.44 1.40
CA ARG A 15 8.27 -8.40 -0.05
C ARG A 15 8.01 -7.03 -0.66
N PHE A 16 6.96 -6.33 -0.24
CA PHE A 16 6.72 -4.95 -0.67
C PHE A 16 7.83 -4.02 -0.16
N ALA A 17 8.21 -4.15 1.12
CA ALA A 17 9.27 -3.34 1.72
C ALA A 17 10.61 -3.56 1.02
N GLU A 18 10.93 -4.80 0.65
CA GLU A 18 12.11 -5.11 -0.17
C GLU A 18 12.09 -4.34 -1.49
N GLN A 19 10.96 -4.35 -2.21
CA GLN A 19 10.81 -3.63 -3.48
C GLN A 19 10.87 -2.11 -3.30
N PHE A 20 10.28 -1.57 -2.25
CA PHE A 20 10.30 -0.12 -1.99
C PHE A 20 11.70 0.37 -1.61
N ARG A 21 12.43 -0.40 -0.79
CA ARG A 21 13.83 -0.10 -0.46
C ARG A 21 14.72 -0.10 -1.71
N LEU A 22 14.47 -1.00 -2.68
CA LEU A 22 15.18 -0.99 -3.96
C LEU A 22 14.89 0.26 -4.81
N ASN A 23 13.73 0.88 -4.62
CA ASN A 23 13.37 2.16 -5.22
C ASN A 23 13.81 3.37 -4.38
N GLY A 24 14.57 3.14 -3.30
CA GLY A 24 15.15 4.19 -2.47
C GLY A 24 14.22 4.74 -1.39
N LEU A 25 13.04 4.15 -1.19
CA LEU A 25 12.15 4.57 -0.10
C LEU A 25 12.78 4.23 1.27
N GLY A 26 12.80 5.20 2.18
CA GLY A 26 13.38 5.04 3.50
C GLY A 26 12.78 5.96 4.57
N PRO A 27 13.47 6.06 5.73
CA PRO A 27 12.96 6.80 6.89
C PRO A 27 12.72 8.28 6.59
N GLY A 28 11.51 8.75 6.88
CA GLY A 28 11.12 10.15 6.74
C GLY A 28 10.62 10.56 5.36
N ASP A 29 10.79 9.74 4.33
CA ASP A 29 10.27 10.00 2.98
C ASP A 29 8.75 10.06 3.00
N GLU A 30 8.18 11.04 2.30
CA GLU A 30 6.75 11.11 2.02
C GLU A 30 6.45 10.33 0.74
N CYS A 31 5.45 9.45 0.77
CA CYS A 31 5.06 8.68 -0.41
C CYS A 31 3.54 8.52 -0.54
N VAL A 32 3.08 8.34 -1.78
CA VAL A 32 1.67 8.13 -2.09
C VAL A 32 1.43 6.68 -2.42
N VAL A 33 0.48 6.05 -1.72
CA VAL A 33 -0.12 4.80 -2.17
C VAL A 33 -1.36 5.14 -2.99
N LEU A 34 -1.20 5.11 -4.31
CA LEU A 34 -2.28 5.38 -5.27
C LEU A 34 -3.05 4.08 -5.55
N SER A 35 -4.36 4.11 -5.34
CA SER A 35 -5.26 2.99 -5.63
C SER A 35 -6.48 3.45 -6.43
N GLU A 36 -7.18 2.51 -7.04
CA GLU A 36 -8.52 2.73 -7.60
C GLU A 36 -9.60 2.19 -6.67
N SER A 37 -10.83 2.68 -6.77
CA SER A 37 -11.97 2.23 -5.95
C SER A 37 -12.28 0.73 -6.03
N SER A 38 -11.85 0.06 -7.11
CA SER A 38 -11.98 -1.39 -7.30
C SER A 38 -10.70 -2.16 -6.95
N SER A 39 -9.65 -1.48 -6.49
CA SER A 39 -8.43 -2.13 -6.03
C SER A 39 -8.73 -3.02 -4.82
N ARG A 40 -8.00 -4.13 -4.73
CA ARG A 40 -8.05 -5.03 -3.59
C ARG A 40 -7.55 -4.32 -2.32
N PRO A 41 -8.40 -4.07 -1.30
CA PRO A 41 -8.01 -3.30 -0.13
C PRO A 41 -6.82 -3.88 0.64
N GLU A 42 -6.67 -5.21 0.62
CA GLU A 42 -5.55 -5.91 1.26
C GLU A 42 -4.19 -5.56 0.63
N LEU A 43 -4.15 -5.26 -0.68
CA LEU A 43 -2.91 -4.86 -1.35
C LEU A 43 -2.52 -3.43 -0.96
N VAL A 44 -3.51 -2.55 -0.84
CA VAL A 44 -3.30 -1.17 -0.38
C VAL A 44 -2.77 -1.16 1.06
N ALA A 45 -3.42 -1.93 1.95
CA ALA A 45 -2.97 -2.08 3.33
C ALA A 45 -1.55 -2.67 3.41
N THR A 46 -1.23 -3.68 2.59
CA THR A 46 0.13 -4.26 2.51
C THR A 46 1.17 -3.22 2.12
N ALA A 47 0.87 -2.39 1.11
CA ALA A 47 1.77 -1.34 0.64
C ALA A 47 1.99 -0.25 1.71
N ILE A 48 0.93 0.18 2.40
CA ILE A 48 1.04 1.16 3.49
C ILE A 48 1.91 0.61 4.61
N LEU A 49 1.60 -0.59 5.12
CA LEU A 49 2.38 -1.21 6.21
C LEU A 49 3.84 -1.45 5.82
N ALA A 50 4.10 -1.79 4.55
CA ALA A 50 5.46 -1.97 4.06
C ALA A 50 6.24 -0.63 4.04
N ALA A 51 5.63 0.45 3.58
CA ALA A 51 6.25 1.78 3.60
C ALA A 51 6.49 2.25 5.05
N GLU A 52 5.51 2.11 5.95
CA GLU A 52 5.66 2.43 7.38
C GLU A 52 6.76 1.59 8.04
N SER A 53 6.90 0.31 7.68
CA SER A 53 7.96 -0.56 8.21
C SER A 53 9.38 -0.11 7.83
N LEU A 54 9.52 0.66 6.74
CA LEU A 54 10.77 1.31 6.34
C LEU A 54 10.98 2.68 7.01
N GLY A 55 10.02 3.14 7.82
CA GLY A 55 10.03 4.46 8.45
C GLY A 55 9.56 5.59 7.54
N ALA A 56 9.01 5.30 6.36
CA ALA A 56 8.41 6.29 5.48
C ALA A 56 7.07 6.79 6.04
N LYS A 57 6.52 7.84 5.41
CA LYS A 57 5.26 8.49 5.77
C LYS A 57 4.28 8.39 4.61
N PRO A 58 3.64 7.21 4.42
CA PRO A 58 2.68 7.04 3.34
C PRO A 58 1.38 7.79 3.61
N PHE A 59 0.72 8.22 2.53
CA PHE A 59 -0.69 8.55 2.55
C PHE A 59 -1.41 7.95 1.34
N GLU A 60 -2.68 7.61 1.53
CA GLU A 60 -3.50 6.96 0.50
C GLU A 60 -4.19 7.99 -0.38
N VAL A 61 -4.15 7.77 -1.69
CA VAL A 61 -5.00 8.47 -2.66
C VAL A 61 -5.82 7.44 -3.42
N VAL A 62 -7.15 7.54 -3.32
CA VAL A 62 -8.07 6.64 -4.02
C VAL A 62 -8.70 7.36 -5.20
N MET A 63 -8.51 6.81 -6.39
CA MET A 63 -9.11 7.27 -7.63
C MET A 63 -10.38 6.48 -7.95
N ARG A 64 -11.32 7.11 -8.67
CA ARG A 64 -12.46 6.36 -9.21
C ARG A 64 -11.97 5.43 -10.32
N THR A 65 -12.33 4.16 -10.24
CA THR A 65 -12.08 3.17 -11.29
C THR A 65 -12.70 3.67 -12.60
N PRO A 66 -11.94 3.75 -13.70
CA PRO A 66 -12.49 4.06 -15.01
C PRO A 66 -13.55 3.02 -15.43
N ALA A 67 -14.54 3.44 -16.22
CA ALA A 67 -15.46 2.48 -16.83
C ALA A 67 -14.67 1.53 -17.76
N SER A 68 -14.90 0.23 -17.65
CA SER A 68 -14.36 -0.73 -18.61
C SER A 68 -15.13 -0.59 -19.93
N SER A 69 -14.42 -0.31 -21.03
CA SER A 69 -14.96 -0.36 -22.40
C SER A 69 -15.11 -1.79 -22.90
#